data_AF-A0A9X4KYW5-F1
#
_entry.id   AF-A0A9X4KYW5-F1
#
_cell.length_a   1.000
_cell.length_b   1.000
_cell.length_c   1.000
_cell.angle_alpha   90.00
_cell.angle_beta   90.00
_cell.angle_gamma   90.00
#
_symmetry.space_group_name_H-M   'P 1'
#
loop_
_entity.id
_entity.type
_entity.pdbx_description
1 polymer ?
#
loop_
_entity_poly.entity_id
_entity_poly.type
_entity_poly.pdbx_seq_one_letter_code
_entity_poly.pdbx_strand_id
1 'polypeptide(L)'
;MAVDGDGNVYVADSKNNRIQKLTISTGAWSEWKKSGGGTGSGTGSGLGEFNQPSDVAVDSGGNVWYVADSKNHRIQKLDVASGVWSEWKKSGGGSGSDLEQFNKPRGVALDSSGNVYVADAGNHRIQKWTAATELWSQYGYRGSGCRLRLGRV
;
A
#
# COMPACT_ATOMS: atom_id res chain seq x y z
N MET A 1 -9.48 -0.72 4.59
CA MET A 1 -10.14 0.57 4.86
C MET A 1 -9.34 1.25 5.95
N ALA A 2 -9.12 2.56 5.85
CA ALA A 2 -8.40 3.32 6.86
C ALA A 2 -9.18 4.57 7.28
N VAL A 3 -8.78 5.14 8.42
CA VAL A 3 -9.35 6.38 8.96
C VAL A 3 -8.19 7.27 9.39
N ASP A 4 -8.19 8.54 8.99
CA ASP A 4 -7.19 9.52 9.43
C ASP A 4 -7.56 10.21 10.75
N GLY A 5 -6.67 11.09 11.24
CA GLY A 5 -6.88 11.83 12.49
C GLY A 5 -8.10 12.77 12.49
N ASP A 6 -8.56 13.19 11.31
CA ASP A 6 -9.77 14.00 11.14
C ASP A 6 -11.04 13.14 11.03
N GLY A 7 -10.92 11.82 11.08
CA GLY A 7 -12.02 10.87 10.94
C GLY A 7 -12.47 10.62 9.50
N ASN A 8 -11.72 11.09 8.49
CA ASN A 8 -12.04 10.78 7.09
C ASN A 8 -11.79 9.31 6.81
N VAL A 9 -12.66 8.69 6.01
CA VAL A 9 -12.62 7.25 5.73
C VAL A 9 -12.08 6.98 4.33
N TYR A 10 -11.16 6.03 4.22
CA TYR A 10 -10.51 5.62 2.99
C TYR A 10 -10.84 4.17 2.66
N VAL A 11 -11.43 3.93 1.49
CA VAL A 11 -11.88 2.61 1.07
C VAL A 11 -11.19 2.21 -0.23
N ALA A 12 -10.55 1.04 -0.23
CA ALA A 12 -10.09 0.42 -1.45
C ALA A 12 -11.29 -0.15 -2.20
N ASP A 13 -11.68 0.50 -3.29
CA ASP A 13 -12.77 0.08 -4.16
C ASP A 13 -12.19 -0.80 -5.26
N SER A 14 -11.83 -2.03 -4.86
CA SER A 14 -10.94 -2.91 -5.62
C SER A 14 -11.42 -3.17 -7.04
N LYS A 15 -12.71 -3.45 -7.24
CA LYS A 15 -13.23 -3.78 -8.57
C LYS A 15 -13.31 -2.57 -9.50
N ASN A 16 -13.32 -1.37 -8.93
CA ASN A 16 -13.32 -0.11 -9.66
C ASN A 16 -11.93 0.54 -9.75
N ASN A 17 -10.87 -0.19 -9.35
CA ASN A 17 -9.47 0.23 -9.49
C ASN A 17 -9.18 1.62 -8.88
N ARG A 18 -9.81 1.96 -7.76
CA ARG A 18 -9.68 3.28 -7.13
C ARG A 18 -9.67 3.20 -5.61
N ILE A 19 -9.19 4.25 -4.97
CA ILE A 19 -9.45 4.52 -3.56
C ILE A 19 -10.57 5.57 -3.49
N GLN A 20 -11.53 5.38 -2.59
CA GLN A 20 -12.54 6.38 -2.28
C GLN A 20 -12.25 7.02 -0.93
N LYS A 21 -12.39 8.35 -0.84
CA LYS A 21 -12.31 9.12 0.40
C LYS A 21 -13.68 9.68 0.74
N LEU A 22 -14.17 9.39 1.94
CA LEU A 22 -15.27 10.10 2.58
C LEU A 22 -14.70 11.16 3.50
N THR A 23 -14.96 12.43 3.17
CA THR A 23 -14.64 13.54 4.05
C THR A 23 -15.75 13.66 5.09
N ILE A 24 -15.46 13.32 6.35
CA ILE A 24 -16.52 13.12 7.35
C ILE A 24 -17.21 14.43 7.73
N SER A 25 -16.46 15.53 7.75
CA SER A 25 -16.96 16.87 8.10
C SER A 25 -17.99 17.42 7.11
N THR A 26 -17.95 16.96 5.86
CA THR A 26 -18.85 17.43 4.79
C THR A 26 -19.78 16.33 4.28
N GLY A 27 -19.53 15.07 4.62
CA GLY A 27 -20.23 13.91 4.05
C GLY A 27 -19.93 13.66 2.57
N ALA A 28 -18.94 14.37 1.99
CA ALA A 28 -18.65 14.32 0.57
C ALA A 28 -17.71 13.15 0.23
N TRP A 29 -18.02 12.45 -0.87
CA TRP A 29 -17.14 11.45 -1.47
C TRP A 29 -16.24 12.07 -2.54
N SER A 30 -14.98 11.65 -2.55
CA SER A 30 -14.02 11.96 -3.61
C SER A 30 -13.28 10.71 -4.05
N GLU A 31 -12.89 10.68 -5.32
CA GLU A 31 -12.08 9.60 -5.87
C GLU A 31 -10.60 9.96 -5.81
N TRP A 32 -9.79 8.98 -5.42
CA TRP A 32 -8.36 9.09 -5.37
C TRP A 32 -7.74 8.17 -6.42
N LYS A 33 -7.36 8.78 -7.54
CA LYS A 33 -6.55 8.25 -8.62
C LYS A 33 -5.94 9.42 -9.40
N LYS A 34 -4.77 9.23 -10.02
CA LYS A 34 -4.34 10.14 -11.08
C LYS A 34 -5.29 9.97 -12.28
N SER A 35 -5.73 11.08 -12.89
CA SER A 35 -6.58 11.08 -14.08
C SER A 35 -5.93 10.20 -15.17
N GLY A 36 -6.66 9.19 -15.67
CA GLY A 36 -6.14 8.20 -16.63
C GLY A 36 -6.24 6.75 -16.15
N GLY A 37 -6.37 6.52 -14.83
CA GLY A 37 -6.62 5.20 -14.23
C GLY A 37 -8.07 4.73 -14.43
N GLY A 38 -8.40 4.33 -15.65
CA GLY A 38 -9.48 3.44 -16.06
C GLY A 38 -10.86 3.61 -15.40
N THR A 39 -11.76 4.35 -16.06
CA THR A 39 -13.21 4.04 -16.06
C THR A 39 -13.57 2.96 -17.09
N GLY A 40 -12.57 2.33 -17.71
CA GLY A 40 -12.68 1.25 -18.67
C GLY A 40 -11.63 0.18 -18.40
N SER A 41 -11.76 -0.98 -19.05
CA SER A 41 -11.03 -2.24 -18.86
C SER A 41 -9.47 -2.22 -18.88
N GLY A 42 -8.83 -1.04 -18.89
CA GLY A 42 -7.39 -0.88 -18.77
C GLY A 42 -6.93 -0.90 -17.30
N THR A 43 -6.04 -1.82 -16.96
CA THR A 43 -5.39 -1.88 -15.65
C THR A 43 -4.38 -0.74 -15.52
N GLY A 44 -4.47 0.07 -14.47
CA GLY A 44 -3.51 1.14 -14.21
C GLY A 44 -2.10 0.59 -13.99
N SER A 45 -1.08 1.22 -14.56
CA SER A 45 0.32 0.80 -14.44
C SER A 45 1.24 1.92 -13.96
N GLY A 46 0.82 3.18 -14.15
CA GLY A 46 1.54 4.35 -13.66
C GLY A 46 1.40 4.60 -12.16
N LEU A 47 2.19 5.55 -11.66
CA LEU A 47 2.09 6.05 -10.29
C LEU A 47 0.74 6.77 -10.08
N GLY A 48 0.02 6.39 -9.03
CA GLY A 48 -1.34 6.86 -8.76
C GLY A 48 -2.43 6.22 -9.62
N GLU A 49 -2.08 5.20 -10.42
CA GLU A 49 -3.02 4.32 -11.10
C GLU A 49 -2.99 2.93 -10.45
N PHE A 50 -4.15 2.30 -10.29
CA PHE A 50 -4.27 1.03 -9.56
C PHE A 50 -4.84 -0.09 -10.42
N ASN A 51 -4.59 -1.32 -9.98
CA ASN A 51 -5.16 -2.54 -10.49
C ASN A 51 -5.56 -3.43 -9.32
N GLN A 52 -6.87 -3.46 -9.05
CA GLN A 52 -7.47 -4.12 -7.89
C GLN A 52 -6.74 -3.80 -6.58
N PRO A 53 -6.69 -2.52 -6.16
CA PRO A 53 -6.13 -2.18 -4.87
C PRO A 53 -6.93 -2.90 -3.79
N SER A 54 -6.24 -3.54 -2.87
CA SER A 54 -6.86 -4.40 -1.85
C SER A 54 -7.02 -3.70 -0.52
N ASP A 55 -6.14 -2.73 -0.23
CA ASP A 55 -6.16 -2.01 1.03
C ASP A 55 -5.44 -0.66 0.91
N VAL A 56 -5.71 0.20 1.89
CA VAL A 56 -5.11 1.52 2.06
C VAL A 56 -4.82 1.74 3.54
N ALA A 57 -3.69 2.35 3.84
CA ALA A 57 -3.34 2.79 5.18
C ALA A 57 -2.89 4.25 5.17
N VAL A 58 -3.17 4.97 6.25
CA VAL A 58 -2.85 6.38 6.43
C VAL A 58 -2.08 6.54 7.72
N ASP A 59 -1.11 7.45 7.75
CA ASP A 59 -0.46 7.80 9.00
C ASP A 59 -1.42 8.57 9.93
N SER A 60 -1.07 8.64 11.21
CA SER A 60 -1.88 9.29 12.25
C SER A 60 -2.05 10.80 12.05
N GLY A 61 -1.20 11.44 11.25
CA GLY A 61 -1.32 12.86 10.88
C GLY A 61 -2.05 13.08 9.55
N GLY A 62 -2.49 12.02 8.87
CA GLY A 62 -3.08 12.08 7.53
C GLY A 62 -2.11 12.47 6.42
N ASN A 63 -0.79 12.47 6.65
CA ASN A 63 0.20 13.10 5.75
C ASN A 63 0.78 12.16 4.68
N VAL A 64 0.81 10.85 4.94
CA VAL A 64 1.44 9.84 4.08
C VAL A 64 0.58 8.60 4.03
N TRP A 65 0.26 8.16 2.82
CA TRP A 65 -0.64 7.03 2.59
C TRP A 65 0.05 5.92 1.81
N TYR A 66 -0.36 4.69 2.10
CA TYR A 66 0.13 3.49 1.44
C TYR A 66 -1.05 2.72 0.85
N VAL A 67 -0.91 2.28 -0.40
CA VAL A 67 -1.93 1.50 -1.11
C VAL A 67 -1.35 0.15 -1.53
N ALA A 68 -2.04 -0.92 -1.14
CA ALA A 68 -1.73 -2.29 -1.57
C ALA A 68 -2.33 -2.56 -2.97
N ASP A 69 -1.58 -2.22 -4.01
CA ASP A 69 -1.95 -2.34 -5.43
C ASP A 69 -1.78 -3.80 -5.91
N SER A 70 -2.75 -4.64 -5.51
CA SER A 70 -2.56 -6.09 -5.44
C SER A 70 -2.24 -6.75 -6.77
N LYS A 71 -2.90 -6.37 -7.88
CA LYS A 71 -2.66 -7.03 -9.17
C LYS A 71 -1.44 -6.48 -9.90
N ASN A 72 -0.92 -5.34 -9.47
CA ASN A 72 0.37 -4.82 -9.92
C ASN A 72 1.54 -5.32 -9.07
N HIS A 73 1.26 -6.07 -7.99
CA HIS A 73 2.27 -6.65 -7.10
C HIS A 73 3.19 -5.60 -6.46
N ARG A 74 2.64 -4.44 -6.08
CA ARG A 74 3.40 -3.33 -5.50
C ARG A 74 2.66 -2.65 -4.35
N ILE A 75 3.41 -1.90 -3.55
CA ILE A 75 2.86 -0.89 -2.64
C ILE A 75 3.19 0.48 -3.21
N GLN A 76 2.17 1.33 -3.36
CA GLN A 76 2.36 2.72 -3.74
C GLN A 76 2.27 3.61 -2.50
N LYS A 77 3.11 4.63 -2.45
CA LYS A 77 3.12 5.65 -1.40
C LYS A 77 2.71 6.99 -2.01
N LEU A 78 1.85 7.71 -1.30
CA LEU A 78 1.50 9.10 -1.61
C LEU A 78 1.96 9.99 -0.47
N ASP A 79 2.74 11.00 -0.82
CA ASP A 79 2.96 12.16 0.03
C ASP A 79 1.78 13.13 -0.17
N VAL A 80 0.95 13.30 0.86
CA VAL A 80 -0.31 14.04 0.74
C VAL A 80 -0.07 15.53 0.65
N ALA A 81 0.96 16.04 1.32
CA ALA A 81 1.30 17.46 1.32
C ALA A 81 1.72 17.94 -0.09
N SER A 82 2.50 17.12 -0.80
CA SER A 82 2.97 17.42 -2.15
C SER A 82 2.11 16.84 -3.27
N GLY A 83 1.24 15.87 -2.96
CA GLY A 83 0.46 15.13 -3.95
C GLY A 83 1.28 14.16 -4.82
N VAL A 84 2.53 13.87 -4.43
CA VAL A 84 3.45 13.06 -5.23
C VAL A 84 3.31 11.58 -4.91
N TRP A 85 3.02 10.79 -5.94
CA TRP A 85 3.03 9.33 -5.89
C TRP A 85 4.44 8.77 -6.12
N SER A 86 4.75 7.67 -5.44
CA SER A 86 5.99 6.90 -5.63
C SER A 86 5.73 5.41 -5.46
N GLU A 87 6.51 4.59 -6.17
CA GLU A 87 6.64 3.18 -5.83
C GLU A 87 7.50 3.11 -4.59
N TRP A 88 6.97 2.56 -3.50
CA TRP A 88 7.67 2.62 -2.23
C TRP A 88 8.94 1.75 -2.25
N LYS A 89 8.91 0.59 -2.93
CA LYS A 89 10.08 -0.22 -3.38
C LYS A 89 9.70 -1.22 -4.49
N LYS A 90 10.72 -1.68 -5.23
CA LYS A 90 10.77 -2.25 -6.59
C LYS A 90 10.38 -1.26 -7.69
N SER A 91 11.37 -0.76 -8.43
CA SER A 91 11.16 -0.03 -9.67
C SER A 91 10.63 -0.96 -10.76
N GLY A 92 9.48 -0.62 -11.35
CA GLY A 92 8.99 -1.22 -12.60
C GLY A 92 7.94 -2.34 -12.44
N GLY A 93 7.41 -2.54 -11.23
CA GLY A 93 6.32 -3.49 -10.98
C GLY A 93 6.67 -4.97 -11.17
N GLY A 94 5.66 -5.84 -11.05
CA GLY A 94 5.75 -7.29 -11.25
C GLY A 94 6.09 -8.08 -9.98
N SER A 95 5.63 -9.32 -9.90
CA SER A 95 5.84 -10.18 -8.71
C SER A 95 7.32 -10.43 -8.43
N GLY A 96 7.67 -10.58 -7.16
CA GLY A 96 8.97 -11.06 -6.71
C GLY A 96 8.90 -11.69 -5.32
N SER A 97 10.01 -12.24 -4.84
CA SER A 97 10.08 -13.02 -3.60
C SER A 97 11.20 -12.60 -2.65
N ASP A 98 12.07 -11.68 -3.05
CA ASP A 98 13.09 -11.12 -2.16
C ASP A 98 12.47 -10.11 -1.19
N LEU A 99 13.26 -9.65 -0.22
CA LEU A 99 12.86 -8.49 0.57
C LEU A 99 12.59 -7.30 -0.37
N GLU A 100 11.64 -6.45 0.00
CA GLU A 100 11.22 -5.28 -0.79
C GLU A 100 10.46 -5.61 -2.09
N GLN A 101 10.32 -6.89 -2.42
CA GLN A 101 9.51 -7.36 -3.55
C GLN A 101 8.23 -8.01 -3.05
N PHE A 102 7.12 -7.77 -3.74
CA PHE A 102 5.81 -8.29 -3.33
C PHE A 102 5.22 -9.21 -4.38
N ASN A 103 4.27 -10.03 -3.94
CA ASN A 103 3.45 -10.87 -4.78
C ASN A 103 2.01 -10.84 -4.26
N LYS A 104 1.13 -10.11 -4.95
CA LYS A 104 -0.27 -9.92 -4.57
C LYS A 104 -0.43 -9.47 -3.10
N PRO A 105 0.18 -8.33 -2.71
CA PRO A 105 -0.01 -7.82 -1.36
C PRO A 105 -1.49 -7.53 -1.14
N ARG A 106 -2.02 -7.93 0.03
CA ARG A 106 -3.44 -7.82 0.37
C ARG A 106 -3.78 -6.80 1.45
N GLY A 107 -2.78 -6.39 2.21
CA GLY A 107 -2.96 -5.51 3.35
C GLY A 107 -1.70 -4.72 3.61
N VAL A 108 -1.88 -3.49 4.08
CA VAL A 108 -0.80 -2.61 4.49
C VAL A 108 -1.24 -1.90 5.78
N ALA A 109 -0.34 -1.75 6.74
CA ALA A 109 -0.63 -1.11 8.02
C ALA A 109 0.59 -0.33 8.53
N LEU A 110 0.35 0.70 9.33
CA LEU A 110 1.38 1.46 10.03
C LEU A 110 1.25 1.29 11.54
N ASP A 111 2.37 1.36 12.25
CA ASP A 111 2.38 1.61 13.69
C ASP A 111 2.72 3.08 14.00
N SER A 112 2.57 3.47 15.27
CA SER A 112 2.83 4.84 15.74
C SER A 112 4.29 5.27 15.63
N SER A 113 5.21 4.33 15.40
CA SER A 113 6.62 4.62 15.12
C SER A 113 6.90 4.79 13.62
N GLY A 114 5.88 4.74 12.79
CA GLY A 114 5.99 4.85 11.33
C GLY A 114 6.51 3.58 10.66
N ASN A 115 6.61 2.45 11.37
CA ASN A 115 6.94 1.20 10.72
C ASN A 115 5.75 0.75 9.88
N VAL A 116 6.04 0.12 8.76
CA VAL A 116 5.02 -0.30 7.80
C VAL A 116 5.07 -1.81 7.62
N TYR A 117 3.91 -2.43 7.68
CA TYR A 117 3.73 -3.88 7.60
C TYR A 117 2.91 -4.19 6.35
N VAL A 118 3.38 -5.15 5.55
CA VAL A 118 2.74 -5.55 4.30
C VAL A 118 2.42 -7.04 4.36
N ALA A 119 1.15 -7.38 4.19
CA ALA A 119 0.70 -8.75 4.01
C ALA A 119 0.96 -9.20 2.56
N ASP A 120 2.15 -9.77 2.33
CA ASP A 120 2.64 -10.25 1.04
C ASP A 120 2.05 -11.64 0.71
N ALA A 121 0.74 -11.66 0.43
CA ALA A 121 -0.08 -12.86 0.49
C ALA A 121 0.31 -13.94 -0.52
N GLY A 122 0.79 -13.58 -1.72
CA GLY A 122 1.27 -14.53 -2.71
C GLY A 122 2.53 -15.27 -2.25
N ASN A 123 3.33 -14.64 -1.39
CA ASN A 123 4.55 -15.20 -0.80
C ASN A 123 4.36 -15.79 0.60
N HIS A 124 3.14 -15.73 1.16
CA HIS A 124 2.79 -16.33 2.47
C HIS A 124 3.66 -15.78 3.60
N ARG A 125 3.94 -14.47 3.58
CA ARG A 125 4.75 -13.78 4.58
C ARG A 125 4.20 -12.39 4.89
N ILE A 126 4.67 -11.83 5.99
CA ILE A 126 4.59 -10.40 6.27
C ILE A 126 5.97 -9.81 6.02
N GLN A 127 6.03 -8.66 5.36
CA GLN A 127 7.23 -7.84 5.32
C GLN A 127 7.03 -6.60 6.17
N LYS A 128 8.02 -6.26 7.00
CA LYS A 128 8.03 -5.04 7.82
C LYS A 128 9.20 -4.18 7.38
N TRP A 129 8.90 -2.93 7.06
CA TRP A 129 9.89 -1.86 6.99
C TRP A 129 9.93 -1.14 8.34
N THR A 130 11.14 -1.00 8.88
CA THR A 130 11.36 -0.31 10.16
C THR A 130 11.87 1.08 9.89
N ALA A 131 11.09 2.11 10.24
CA ALA A 131 11.42 3.50 9.90
C ALA A 131 12.72 3.97 10.56
N ALA A 132 12.90 3.65 11.84
CA ALA A 132 14.05 4.09 12.62
C ALA A 132 15.41 3.58 12.11
N THR A 133 15.41 2.43 11.42
CA THR A 133 16.64 1.81 10.90
C THR A 133 16.67 1.75 9.38
N GLU A 134 15.57 2.12 8.72
CA GLU A 134 15.33 1.95 7.28
C GLU A 134 15.50 0.51 6.76
N LEU A 135 15.30 -0.50 7.62
CA LEU A 135 15.55 -1.91 7.28
C LEU A 135 14.27 -2.69 7.04
N TRP A 136 14.37 -3.63 6.10
CA TRP A 136 13.35 -4.64 5.86
C TRP A 136 13.60 -5.92 6.65
N SER A 137 12.52 -6.43 7.21
CA SER A 137 12.44 -7.75 7.83
C SER A 137 11.23 -8.49 7.30
N GLN A 138 11.25 -9.82 7.40
CA GLN A 138 10.08 -10.64 7.07
C GLN A 138 9.76 -11.64 8.17
N TYR A 139 8.49 -12.03 8.21
CA TYR A 139 7.93 -12.99 9.13
C TYR A 139 7.08 -14.00 8.36
N GLY A 140 7.31 -15.29 8.62
CA GLY A 140 6.60 -16.38 7.94
C GLY A 140 7.20 -16.75 6.57
N TYR A 141 6.99 -18.01 6.18
CA TYR A 141 7.32 -18.58 4.87
C TYR A 141 6.45 -19.83 4.66
N ARG A 142 6.19 -20.24 3.41
CA ARG A 142 5.45 -21.50 3.14
C ARG A 142 6.08 -22.67 3.89
N GLY A 143 5.32 -23.30 4.78
CA GLY A 143 5.73 -24.55 5.46
C GLY A 143 6.81 -24.42 6.53
N SER A 144 7.20 -23.22 6.95
CA SER A 144 8.09 -23.04 8.10
C SER A 144 7.55 -21.95 9.03
N GLY A 145 7.52 -22.27 10.34
CA GLY A 145 7.10 -21.34 11.38
C GLY A 145 7.87 -20.02 11.34
N CYS A 146 7.37 -19.01 12.04
CA CYS A 146 7.88 -17.64 12.04
C CYS A 146 9.42 -17.59 12.21
N ARG A 147 10.15 -17.27 11.14
CA ARG A 147 11.60 -17.02 11.15
C ARG A 147 11.88 -15.62 10.61
N LEU A 148 12.61 -14.84 11.39
CA LEU A 148 13.07 -13.50 11.02
C LEU A 148 14.22 -13.61 10.02
N ARG A 149 14.10 -12.92 8.88
CA ARG A 149 15.22 -12.69 7.95
C ARG A 149 15.41 -11.18 7.81
N LEU A 150 16.61 -10.69 8.09
CA LEU A 150 17.00 -9.29 7.96
C LEU A 150 17.78 -9.11 6.65
N GLY A 151 17.48 -8.06 5.88
CA GLY A 151 18.29 -7.60 4.76
C GLY A 151 19.12 -6.39 5.18
N ARG A 152 20.37 -6.30 4.73
CA ARG A 152 21.25 -5.14 4.94
C ARG A 152 21.38 -4.40 3.60
N VAL A 153 21.46 -3.07 3.66
CA VAL A 153 21.84 -2.21 2.52
C VAL A 153 23.35 -2.20 2.36
#